data_AF-A0A6J6IEQ8-F1
#
_entry.id   AF-A0A6J6IEQ8-F1
#
_cell.length_a   1.000
_cell.length_b   1.000
_cell.length_c   1.000
_cell.angle_alpha   90.00
_cell.angle_beta   90.00
_cell.angle_gamma   90.00
#
_symmetry.space_group_name_H-M   'P 1'
#
loop_
_entity.id
_entity.type
_entity.pdbx_description
1 polymer ?
#
loop_
_entity_poly.entity_id
_entity_poly.type
_entity_poly.pdbx_seq_one_letter_code
_entity_poly.pdbx_strand_id
1 'polypeptide(L)'
;MLLNQFLMLGAVLFCIGVYGVIVRKNAVLVLMSIELILNSVNINLLAFSLRNGNADGHTFALYVIAVAAAEVGVGLAMVLLMYRNRRSVGLDELSEMKG
;
A
#
# COMPACT_ATOMS: atom_id res chain seq x y z
N MET A 1 23.21 11.36 -9.69
CA MET A 1 22.05 12.03 -10.33
C MET A 1 20.77 11.19 -10.24
N LEU A 2 20.84 9.86 -10.48
CA LEU A 2 19.68 8.96 -10.45
C LEU A 2 18.98 8.83 -9.07
N LEU A 3 19.71 8.91 -7.95
CA LEU A 3 19.14 8.75 -6.60
C LEU A 3 17.99 9.72 -6.32
N ASN A 4 18.20 11.02 -6.55
CA ASN A 4 17.17 12.03 -6.27
C ASN A 4 15.91 11.81 -7.12
N GLN A 5 16.06 11.26 -8.33
CA GLN A 5 14.92 10.95 -9.20
C GLN A 5 14.11 9.78 -8.64
N PHE A 6 14.76 8.73 -8.15
CA PHE A 6 14.06 7.62 -7.48
C PHE A 6 13.39 8.06 -6.19
N LEU A 7 14.04 8.90 -5.38
CA LEU A 7 13.45 9.43 -4.15
C LEU A 7 12.23 10.32 -4.44
N MET A 8 12.31 11.19 -5.45
CA MET A 8 11.15 11.99 -5.89
C MET A 8 10.03 11.11 -6.44
N LEU A 9 10.35 10.09 -7.24
CA LEU A 9 9.36 9.13 -7.74
C LEU A 9 8.66 8.41 -6.58
N GLY A 10 9.43 7.87 -5.62
CA GLY A 10 8.89 7.23 -4.43
C GLY A 10 8.00 8.18 -3.62
N ALA A 11 8.42 9.42 -3.40
CA ALA A 11 7.62 10.42 -2.69
C ALA A 11 6.30 10.74 -3.41
N VAL A 12 6.32 10.89 -4.74
CA VAL A 12 5.11 11.16 -5.54
C VAL A 12 4.14 9.96 -5.47
N LEU A 13 4.64 8.74 -5.66
CA LEU A 13 3.81 7.53 -5.59
C LEU A 13 3.23 7.32 -4.19
N PHE A 14 4.01 7.58 -3.14
CA PHE A 14 3.55 7.54 -1.75
C PHE A 14 2.38 8.51 -1.53
N CYS A 15 2.53 9.78 -1.95
CA CYS A 15 1.47 10.78 -1.83
C CYS A 15 0.21 10.40 -2.62
N ILE A 16 0.35 9.85 -3.82
CA ILE A 16 -0.79 9.35 -4.61
C ILE A 16 -1.50 8.21 -3.88
N GLY A 17 -0.74 7.27 -3.30
CA GLY A 17 -1.28 6.18 -2.50
C GLY A 17 -2.05 6.68 -1.27
N VAL A 18 -1.46 7.60 -0.50
CA VAL A 18 -2.12 8.23 0.66
C VAL A 18 -3.40 8.97 0.25
N TYR A 19 -3.34 9.74 -0.83
CA TYR A 19 -4.53 10.40 -1.37
C TYR A 19 -5.61 9.39 -1.76
N GLY A 20 -5.21 8.27 -2.38
CA GLY A 20 -6.10 7.16 -2.71
C GLY A 20 -6.79 6.58 -1.48
N VAL A 21 -6.05 6.32 -0.39
CA VAL A 21 -6.64 5.79 0.86
C VAL A 21 -7.71 6.72 1.43
N ILE A 22 -7.50 8.04 1.38
CA ILE A 22 -8.43 9.03 1.95
C ILE A 22 -9.68 9.21 1.08
N VAL A 23 -9.53 9.25 -0.24
CA VAL A 23 -10.61 9.63 -1.16
C VAL A 23 -11.47 8.44 -1.61
N ARG A 24 -10.89 7.24 -1.65
CA ARG A 24 -11.59 6.07 -2.18
C ARG A 24 -12.57 5.52 -1.14
N LYS A 25 -13.83 5.41 -1.55
CA LYS A 25 -14.89 4.76 -0.76
C LYS A 25 -15.00 3.27 -1.00
N ASN A 26 -14.44 2.76 -2.10
CA ASN A 26 -14.45 1.35 -2.43
C ASN A 26 -13.29 0.66 -1.71
N ALA A 27 -13.58 -0.35 -0.90
CA ALA A 27 -12.58 -1.08 -0.11
C ALA A 27 -11.45 -1.68 -0.97
N VAL A 28 -11.76 -2.19 -2.16
CA VAL A 28 -10.73 -2.72 -3.09
C VAL A 28 -9.79 -1.63 -3.56
N LEU A 29 -10.31 -0.44 -3.85
CA LEU A 29 -9.49 0.70 -4.28
C LEU A 29 -8.64 1.24 -3.13
N VAL A 30 -9.11 1.13 -1.89
CA VAL A 30 -8.30 1.46 -0.70
C VAL A 30 -7.15 0.46 -0.56
N LEU A 31 -7.39 -0.84 -0.66
CA LEU A 31 -6.34 -1.86 -0.63
C LEU A 31 -5.29 -1.62 -1.74
N MET A 32 -5.74 -1.34 -2.96
CA MET A 32 -4.83 -1.01 -4.07
C MET A 32 -3.97 0.23 -3.79
N SER A 33 -4.53 1.21 -3.07
CA SER A 33 -3.82 2.41 -2.67
C SER A 33 -2.77 2.12 -1.60
N ILE A 34 -3.04 1.19 -0.68
CA ILE A 34 -2.07 0.73 0.32
C ILE A 34 -0.91 -0.03 -0.36
N GLU A 35 -1.22 -0.90 -1.32
CA GLU A 35 -0.18 -1.59 -2.11
C GLU A 35 0.75 -0.60 -2.85
N LEU A 36 0.19 0.49 -3.39
CA LEU A 36 0.98 1.54 -4.02
C LEU A 36 1.91 2.25 -3.02
N ILE A 37 1.44 2.48 -1.78
CA ILE A 37 2.26 3.03 -0.69
C ILE A 37 3.42 2.09 -0.39
N LEU A 38 3.17 0.79 -0.17
CA LEU A 38 4.21 -0.19 0.14
C LEU A 38 5.24 -0.31 -1.00
N ASN A 39 4.79 -0.26 -2.26
CA ASN A 39 5.67 -0.27 -3.42
C ASN A 39 6.58 0.97 -3.49
N SER A 40 6.03 2.15 -3.18
CA SER A 40 6.82 3.40 -3.16
C SER A 40 7.94 3.37 -2.11
N VAL A 41 7.69 2.74 -0.95
CA VAL A 41 8.70 2.54 0.10
C VAL A 41 9.80 1.61 -0.39
N ASN A 42 9.46 0.52 -1.10
CA ASN A 42 10.45 -0.39 -1.69
C ASN A 42 11.38 0.30 -2.68
N ILE A 43 10.85 1.18 -3.54
CA ILE A 43 11.67 1.97 -4.47
C ILE A 43 12.73 2.78 -3.71
N ASN A 44 12.33 3.46 -2.63
CA ASN A 44 13.25 4.26 -1.82
C ASN A 44 14.30 3.39 -1.12
N LEU A 45 13.91 2.24 -0.55
CA LEU A 45 14.82 1.31 0.11
C LEU A 45 15.89 0.78 -0.86
N LEU A 46 15.49 0.34 -2.06
CA LEU A 46 16.42 -0.12 -3.08
C LEU A 46 17.35 1.01 -3.54
N ALA A 47 16.83 2.23 -3.71
CA ALA A 47 17.63 3.39 -4.11
C ALA A 47 18.71 3.73 -3.08
N PHE A 48 18.41 3.62 -1.78
CA PHE A 48 19.41 3.79 -0.72
C PHE A 48 20.40 2.63 -0.65
N SER A 49 19.95 1.39 -0.85
CA SER A 49 20.83 0.21 -0.93
C SER A 49 21.88 0.37 -2.04
N LEU A 50 21.43 0.79 -3.23
CA LEU A 50 22.28 1.09 -4.38
C LEU A 50 23.27 2.22 -4.12
N ARG A 51 22.86 3.25 -3.39
CA ARG A 51 23.75 4.38 -3.02
C ARG A 51 24.83 3.95 -2.02
N ASN A 52 24.45 3.15 -1.03
CA ASN A 52 25.34 2.79 0.08
C ASN A 52 26.21 1.57 -0.24
N GLY A 53 25.89 0.83 -1.30
CA GLY A 53 26.61 -0.38 -1.71
C GLY A 53 26.39 -1.57 -0.77
N ASN A 54 25.31 -1.56 0.01
CA ASN A 54 24.91 -2.64 0.91
C ASN A 54 23.65 -3.35 0.40
N ALA A 55 23.36 -4.53 0.96
CA ALA A 55 22.19 -5.33 0.60
C ALA A 55 20.98 -5.10 1.52
N ASP A 56 21.10 -4.24 2.54
CA ASP A 56 20.08 -4.07 3.59
C ASP A 56 18.73 -3.61 3.03
N GLY A 57 18.74 -2.68 2.06
CA GLY A 57 17.52 -2.22 1.40
C GLY A 57 16.87 -3.29 0.54
N HIS A 58 17.66 -4.17 -0.08
CA HIS A 58 17.14 -5.34 -0.81
C HIS A 58 16.48 -6.35 0.14
N THR A 59 17.13 -6.68 1.25
CA THR A 59 16.59 -7.59 2.26
C THR A 59 15.28 -7.05 2.83
N PHE A 60 15.23 -5.78 3.22
CA PHE A 60 14.01 -5.18 3.78
C PHE A 60 12.87 -5.11 2.76
N ALA A 61 13.16 -4.83 1.48
CA ALA A 61 12.13 -4.83 0.45
C ALA A 61 11.47 -6.21 0.26
N LEU A 62 12.24 -7.30 0.40
CA LEU A 62 11.66 -8.65 0.39
C LEU A 62 10.70 -8.88 1.56
N TYR A 63 11.05 -8.39 2.76
CA TYR A 63 10.13 -8.45 3.90
C TYR A 63 8.86 -7.63 3.66
N VAL A 64 8.98 -6.43 3.09
CA VAL A 64 7.82 -5.60 2.74
C VAL A 64 6.92 -6.32 1.74
N ILE A 65 7.48 -6.98 0.71
CA ILE A 65 6.71 -7.78 -0.25
C ILE A 65 6.00 -8.95 0.44
N ALA A 66 6.67 -9.63 1.37
CA ALA A 66 6.06 -10.73 2.12
C ALA A 66 4.90 -10.25 3.00
N VAL A 67 5.05 -9.09 3.66
CA VAL A 67 3.99 -8.46 4.45
C VAL A 67 2.84 -8.00 3.56
N ALA A 68 3.12 -7.37 2.42
CA ALA A 68 2.10 -6.96 1.45
C ALA A 68 1.28 -8.16 0.95
N ALA A 69 1.95 -9.28 0.62
CA ALA A 69 1.26 -10.51 0.21
C ALA A 69 0.33 -11.05 1.32
N ALA A 70 0.78 -11.03 2.58
CA ALA A 70 -0.03 -11.43 3.72
C ALA A 70 -1.21 -10.46 3.94
N GLU A 71 -0.97 -9.15 3.85
CA GLU A 71 -1.98 -8.10 3.99
C GLU A 71 -3.07 -8.23 2.93
N VAL A 72 -2.72 -8.37 1.65
CA VAL A 72 -3.70 -8.53 0.55
C VAL A 72 -4.57 -9.76 0.76
N GLY A 73 -4.00 -10.86 1.26
CA GLY A 73 -4.76 -12.06 1.59
C GLY A 73 -5.85 -11.79 2.63
N VAL A 74 -5.49 -11.11 3.73
CA VAL A 74 -6.43 -10.76 4.80
C VAL A 74 -7.41 -9.67 4.36
N GLY A 75 -6.94 -8.65 3.64
CA GLY A 75 -7.72 -7.53 3.13
C GLY A 75 -8.80 -8.00 2.16
N LEU A 76 -8.45 -8.82 1.17
CA LEU A 76 -9.43 -9.38 0.23
C LEU A 76 -10.41 -10.32 0.91
N ALA A 77 -9.96 -11.13 1.89
CA ALA A 77 -10.88 -11.96 2.67
C ALA A 77 -11.93 -11.11 3.40
N MET A 78 -11.53 -9.98 4.00
CA MET A 78 -12.47 -9.04 4.62
C MET A 78 -13.42 -8.41 3.60
N VAL A 79 -12.92 -7.98 2.43
CA VAL A 79 -13.76 -7.42 1.36
C VAL A 79 -14.79 -8.44 0.88
N LEU A 80 -14.41 -9.70 0.70
CA LEU A 80 -15.33 -10.77 0.30
C LEU A 80 -16.40 -11.05 1.37
N LEU A 81 -16.03 -11.05 2.64
CA LEU A 81 -16.99 -11.20 3.75
C LEU A 81 -17.98 -10.03 3.79
N MET A 82 -17.49 -8.81 3.57
CA MET A 82 -18.33 -7.61 3.49
C MET A 82 -19.31 -7.70 2.32
N TYR A 83 -18.82 -8.06 1.14
CA TYR A 83 -19.66 -8.25 -0.05
C TYR A 83 -20.69 -9.37 0.14
N ARG A 84 -20.34 -10.47 0.83
CA ARG A 84 -21.28 -11.55 1.13
C ARG A 84 -22.43 -11.08 2.03
N ASN A 85 -22.14 -10.23 3.00
CA ASN A 85 -23.12 -9.78 4.00
C ASN A 85 -23.97 -8.60 3.51
N ARG A 86 -23.41 -7.69 2.71
CA ARG A 86 -24.10 -6.45 2.29
C ARG A 86 -24.26 -6.27 0.78
N ARG A 87 -23.71 -7.17 -0.05
CA ARG A 87 -23.64 -7.06 -1.53
C ARG A 87 -23.02 -5.75 -2.03
N SER A 88 -22.23 -5.10 -1.18
CA SER A 88 -21.52 -3.86 -1.48
C SER A 88 -20.07 -3.95 -1.01
N VAL A 89 -19.18 -3.25 -1.71
CA VAL A 89 -17.78 -3.04 -1.32
C VAL A 89 -17.53 -1.59 -0.83
N GLY A 90 -18.60 -0.82 -0.61
CA GLY A 90 -18.54 0.55 -0.11
C GLY A 90 -18.25 0.61 1.39
N LEU A 91 -17.21 1.35 1.77
CA LEU A 91 -16.81 1.55 3.17
C LEU A 91 -17.73 2.52 3.93
N ASP A 92 -18.40 3.44 3.21
CA ASP A 92 -19.32 4.41 3.81
C ASP A 92 -20.61 3.78 4.34
N GLU A 93 -20.92 2.56 3.93
CA GLU A 93 -22.05 1.78 4.42
C GLU A 93 -21.77 1.11 5.80
N LEU A 94 -20.52 1.11 6.28
CA LEU A 94 -20.10 0.46 7.52
C LEU A 94 -20.11 1.44 8.73
N SER A 95 -21.26 2.04 9.04
CA SER A 95 -21.38 3.08 10.09
C SER A 95 -22.25 2.68 11.30
N GLU A 96 -22.31 1.40 11.64
CA GLU A 96 -23.23 0.91 12.70
C GLU A 96 -22.79 1.28 14.12
N MET A 97 -21.49 1.41 14.38
CA MET A 97 -20.98 1.85 15.68
C MET A 97 -20.78 3.37 15.66
N LYS A 98 -21.60 4.09 16.42
CA LYS A 98 -21.48 5.54 16.66
C LYS A 98 -21.39 5.78 18.17
N GLY A 99 -20.42 6.61 18.57
CA GLY A 99 -20.28 7.09 19.95
C GLY A 99 -21.21 8.26 20.24
#